data_AF-A0A5N7C3S9-F1
#
_entry.id   AF-A0A5N7C3S9-F1
#
_cell.length_a   1.000
_cell.length_b   1.000
_cell.length_c   1.000
_cell.angle_alpha   90.00
_cell.angle_beta   90.00
_cell.angle_gamma   90.00
#
_symmetry.space_group_name_H-M   'P 1'
#
loop_
_entity.id
_entity.type
_entity.pdbx_description
1 polymer ?
#
loop_
_entity_poly.entity_id
_entity_poly.type
_entity_poly.pdbx_seq_one_letter_code
_entity_poly.pdbx_strand_id
1 'polypeptide(L)'
;MAGFSPPPSFSITTNRLHISYFQPGNESHSTFLHQAWNTDEFVEAEGKTGLNTPGKAARFHRPKIQVDYNRNKYGQTLVSLKPRPGPSLAESKMIGVVSLMKGDLYTCPNVGYTILSEKNGKRYATKAAIGLVDSARAN
;
A
#
# COMPACT_ATOMS: atom_id res chain seq x y z
N MET A 1 3.70 -4.00 25.09
CA MET A 1 4.78 -4.13 24.09
C MET A 1 4.66 -2.96 23.12
N ALA A 2 5.72 -2.20 22.89
CA ALA A 2 5.71 -1.13 21.89
C ALA A 2 5.63 -1.77 20.48
N GLY A 3 4.57 -1.47 19.74
CA GLY A 3 4.46 -1.88 18.34
C GLY A 3 5.47 -1.12 17.46
N PHE A 4 5.93 -1.75 16.39
CA PHE A 4 6.69 -1.10 15.32
C PHE A 4 5.88 0.06 14.74
N SER A 5 6.33 1.29 14.94
CA SER A 5 5.73 2.45 14.29
C SER A 5 6.50 2.75 13.00
N PRO A 6 5.90 2.58 11.80
CA PRO A 6 6.61 2.85 10.56
C PRO A 6 6.93 4.35 10.45
N PRO A 7 8.19 4.74 10.17
CA PRO A 7 8.54 6.14 10.08
C PRO A 7 7.74 6.82 8.94
N PRO A 8 7.05 7.95 9.21
CA PRO A 8 6.26 8.66 8.19
C PRO A 8 7.09 9.15 7.00
N SER A 9 8.40 9.33 7.20
CA SER A 9 9.36 9.75 6.19
C SER A 9 9.88 8.59 5.32
N PHE A 10 9.63 7.33 5.69
CA PHE A 10 10.12 6.20 4.92
C PHE A 10 9.47 6.14 3.54
N SER A 11 10.31 6.05 2.51
CA SER A 11 9.83 5.74 1.17
C SER A 11 10.89 5.05 0.32
N ILE A 12 10.50 3.94 -0.30
CA ILE A 12 11.23 3.38 -1.44
C ILE A 12 10.94 4.27 -2.64
N THR A 13 12.01 4.78 -3.25
CA THR A 13 11.91 5.79 -4.28
C THR A 13 12.30 5.24 -5.64
N THR A 14 11.46 5.46 -6.64
CA THR A 14 11.77 5.18 -8.06
C THR A 14 11.73 6.47 -8.87
N ASN A 15 12.03 6.41 -10.18
CA ASN A 15 11.95 7.58 -11.05
C ASN A 15 10.56 8.24 -11.08
N ARG A 16 9.48 7.47 -10.87
CA ARG A 16 8.10 7.96 -10.98
C ARG A 16 7.24 7.76 -9.74
N LEU A 17 7.64 6.90 -8.82
CA LEU A 17 6.81 6.47 -7.70
C LEU A 17 7.54 6.64 -6.38
N HIS A 18 6.76 6.92 -5.35
CA HIS A 18 7.09 6.63 -3.96
C HIS A 18 6.28 5.42 -3.50
N ILE A 19 6.94 4.46 -2.86
CA ILE A 19 6.27 3.40 -2.10
C ILE A 19 6.51 3.69 -0.62
N SER A 20 5.45 3.85 0.18
CA SER A 20 5.53 4.29 1.58
C SER A 20 4.59 3.48 2.47
N TYR A 21 4.84 3.45 3.77
CA TYR A 21 3.98 2.74 4.70
C TYR A 21 2.62 3.41 4.86
N PHE A 22 1.60 2.60 5.10
CA PHE A 22 0.35 3.07 5.67
C PHE A 22 0.59 3.55 7.09
N GLN A 23 0.35 4.84 7.33
CA GLN A 23 0.38 5.42 8.67
C GLN A 23 -0.91 5.07 9.45
N PRO A 24 -0.81 4.36 10.60
CA PRO A 24 -1.97 4.05 11.42
C PRO A 24 -2.67 5.32 11.91
N GLY A 25 -3.99 5.39 11.70
CA GLY A 25 -4.79 6.57 12.09
C GLY A 25 -4.73 7.75 11.12
N ASN A 26 -4.03 7.63 9.99
CA ASN A 26 -4.09 8.64 8.93
C ASN A 26 -5.41 8.48 8.12
N GLU A 27 -6.26 9.51 8.17
CA GLU A 27 -7.56 9.50 7.51
C GLU A 27 -7.47 9.52 5.99
N SER A 28 -6.50 10.24 5.42
CA SER A 28 -6.28 10.28 3.97
C SER A 28 -5.92 8.89 3.43
N HIS A 29 -5.12 8.13 4.17
CA HIS A 29 -4.76 6.77 3.79
C HIS A 29 -5.96 5.81 3.84
N SER A 30 -6.76 5.89 4.89
CA SER A 30 -7.95 5.05 5.06
C SER A 30 -9.03 5.38 4.03
N THR A 31 -9.19 6.67 3.71
CA THR A 31 -10.07 7.16 2.64
C THR A 31 -9.62 6.65 1.28
N PHE A 32 -8.31 6.70 1.00
CA PHE A 32 -7.77 6.19 -0.25
C PHE A 32 -7.98 4.67 -0.39
N LEU A 33 -7.75 3.88 0.67
CA LEU A 33 -8.01 2.45 0.63
C LEU A 33 -9.49 2.16 0.34
N HIS A 34 -10.39 2.87 1.03
CA HIS A 34 -11.82 2.76 0.78
C HIS A 34 -12.14 3.03 -0.69
N GLN A 35 -11.60 4.11 -1.28
CA GLN A 35 -11.78 4.38 -2.70
C GLN A 35 -11.25 3.24 -3.57
N ALA A 36 -9.99 2.81 -3.37
CA ALA A 36 -9.33 1.83 -4.22
C ALA A 36 -9.97 0.44 -4.18
N TRP A 37 -10.57 0.04 -3.06
CA TRP A 37 -11.19 -1.29 -2.90
C TRP A 37 -12.71 -1.32 -3.14
N ASN A 38 -13.28 -0.19 -3.57
CA ASN A 38 -14.69 -0.09 -3.93
C ASN A 38 -14.90 0.41 -5.37
N THR A 39 -13.85 0.43 -6.20
CA THR A 39 -14.00 0.57 -7.66
C THR A 39 -14.64 -0.69 -8.23
N ASP A 40 -15.43 -0.55 -9.30
CA ASP A 40 -16.09 -1.68 -9.94
C ASP A 40 -15.10 -2.78 -10.36
N GLU A 41 -13.94 -2.41 -10.92
CA GLU A 41 -12.94 -3.36 -11.37
C GLU A 41 -12.30 -4.15 -10.21
N PHE A 42 -12.14 -3.51 -9.05
CA PHE A 42 -11.64 -4.19 -7.86
C PHE A 42 -12.68 -5.18 -7.33
N VAL A 43 -13.95 -4.75 -7.26
CA VAL A 43 -15.04 -5.60 -6.77
C VAL A 43 -15.27 -6.79 -7.70
N GLU A 44 -15.09 -6.62 -9.01
CA GLU A 44 -15.16 -7.71 -9.98
C GLU A 44 -14.01 -8.72 -9.79
N ALA A 45 -12.79 -8.24 -9.55
CA ALA A 45 -11.60 -9.09 -9.43
C ALA A 45 -11.46 -9.79 -8.05
N GLU A 46 -11.72 -9.07 -6.96
CA GLU A 46 -11.43 -9.50 -5.59
C GLU A 46 -12.69 -9.69 -4.74
N GLY A 47 -13.87 -9.31 -5.26
CA GLY A 47 -15.12 -9.35 -4.54
C GLY A 47 -15.34 -8.18 -3.57
N LYS A 48 -16.47 -8.22 -2.87
CA LYS A 48 -16.85 -7.18 -1.89
C LYS A 48 -16.13 -7.41 -0.56
N THR A 49 -15.21 -6.52 -0.22
CA THR A 49 -14.44 -6.57 1.05
C THR A 49 -15.25 -6.19 2.30
N GLY A 50 -16.44 -5.59 2.12
CA GLY A 50 -17.24 -5.04 3.22
C GLY A 50 -16.73 -3.71 3.78
N LEU A 51 -15.59 -3.19 3.30
CA LEU A 51 -15.01 -1.89 3.67
C LEU A 51 -15.61 -0.74 2.85
N ASN A 52 -16.94 -0.67 2.84
CA ASN A 52 -17.73 0.21 1.97
C ASN A 52 -18.01 1.59 2.56
N THR A 53 -17.35 1.96 3.67
CA THR A 53 -17.38 3.34 4.19
C THR A 53 -15.99 3.74 4.69
N PRO A 54 -15.64 5.03 4.69
CA PRO A 54 -14.37 5.51 5.25
C PRO A 54 -14.17 5.08 6.72
N GLY A 55 -15.24 5.10 7.52
CA GLY A 55 -15.19 4.68 8.92
C GLY A 55 -14.88 3.19 9.11
N LYS A 56 -15.41 2.32 8.25
CA LYS A 56 -15.07 0.89 8.27
C LYS A 56 -13.62 0.66 7.84
N ALA A 57 -13.16 1.35 6.79
CA ALA A 57 -11.79 1.27 6.34
C ALA A 57 -10.80 1.74 7.42
N ALA A 58 -11.07 2.85 8.10
CA ALA A 58 -10.25 3.36 9.20
C ALA A 58 -10.17 2.38 10.39
N ARG A 59 -11.30 1.78 10.77
CA ARG A 59 -11.37 0.76 11.85
C ARG A 59 -10.62 -0.52 11.48
N PHE A 60 -10.63 -0.92 10.22
CA PHE A 60 -9.88 -2.06 9.71
C PHE A 60 -8.38 -1.77 9.69
N HIS A 61 -7.98 -0.61 9.16
CA HIS A 61 -6.59 -0.22 8.99
C HIS A 61 -5.82 -0.14 10.30
N ARG A 62 -6.38 0.57 11.29
CA ARG A 62 -5.65 0.97 12.48
C ARG A 62 -5.02 -0.22 13.24
N PRO A 63 -5.75 -1.30 13.59
CA PRO A 63 -5.13 -2.45 14.22
C PRO A 63 -4.47 -3.40 13.22
N LYS A 64 -5.08 -3.64 12.05
CA LYS A 64 -4.68 -4.76 11.19
C LYS A 64 -3.33 -4.51 10.50
N ILE A 65 -3.15 -3.33 9.91
CA ILE A 65 -1.87 -2.96 9.29
C ILE A 65 -0.75 -2.93 10.32
N GLN A 66 -1.06 -2.41 11.51
CA GLN A 66 -0.12 -2.37 12.61
C GLN A 66 0.29 -3.79 13.06
N VAL A 67 -0.65 -4.73 13.11
CA VAL A 67 -0.39 -6.14 13.40
C VAL A 67 0.49 -6.76 12.32
N ASP A 68 0.19 -6.54 11.04
CA ASP A 68 0.96 -7.09 9.92
C ASP A 68 2.40 -6.58 9.94
N TYR A 69 2.61 -5.27 10.12
CA TYR A 69 3.96 -4.71 10.23
C TYR A 69 4.70 -5.20 11.48
N ASN A 70 4.03 -5.34 12.62
CA ASN A 70 4.66 -5.86 13.83
C ASN A 70 5.15 -7.30 13.62
N ARG A 71 4.31 -8.11 12.99
CA ARG A 71 4.52 -9.53 12.75
C ARG A 71 5.60 -9.79 11.71
N ASN A 72 5.49 -9.14 10.56
CA ASN A 72 6.29 -9.49 9.38
C ASN A 72 7.42 -8.48 9.11
N LYS A 73 7.40 -7.30 9.73
CA LYS A 73 8.26 -6.13 9.40
C LYS A 73 8.01 -5.55 7.99
N TYR A 74 7.10 -6.16 7.24
CA TYR A 74 6.57 -5.72 5.95
C TYR A 74 5.05 -5.94 5.90
N GLY A 75 4.39 -5.43 4.87
CA GLY A 75 2.94 -5.57 4.72
C GLY A 75 2.43 -4.76 3.53
N GLN A 76 1.20 -4.25 3.64
CA GLN A 76 0.65 -3.33 2.66
C GLN A 76 1.40 -2.00 2.65
N THR A 77 1.62 -1.42 1.49
CA THR A 77 2.25 -0.10 1.32
C THR A 77 1.51 0.71 0.27
N LEU A 78 1.54 2.03 0.41
CA LEU A 78 0.94 2.99 -0.51
C LEU A 78 1.87 3.25 -1.69
N VAL A 79 1.30 3.27 -2.89
CA VAL A 79 1.95 3.70 -4.11
C VAL A 79 1.50 5.11 -4.44
N SER A 80 2.43 6.06 -4.45
CA SER A 80 2.19 7.46 -4.79
C SER A 80 2.95 7.86 -6.05
N LEU A 81 2.25 8.49 -7.00
CA LEU A 81 2.79 8.98 -8.25
C LEU A 81 3.38 10.38 -8.07
N LYS A 82 4.63 10.52 -8.49
CA LYS A 82 5.34 11.80 -8.52
C LYS A 82 4.79 12.69 -9.64
N PRO A 83 4.56 14.00 -9.40
CA PRO A 83 4.13 14.92 -10.46
C PRO A 83 5.21 15.17 -11.53
N ARG A 84 6.48 15.08 -11.14
CA ARG A 84 7.68 15.21 -11.99
C ARG A 84 8.79 14.29 -11.44
N PRO A 85 9.97 14.16 -12.07
CA PRO A 85 11.12 13.50 -11.44
C PRO A 85 11.66 14.33 -10.25
N GLY A 86 12.06 13.66 -9.17
CA GLY A 86 12.64 14.30 -7.97
C GLY A 86 11.72 14.96 -6.89
N PRO A 87 10.38 15.05 -6.99
CA PRO A 87 9.54 15.66 -5.94
C PRO A 87 9.45 14.76 -4.71
N SER A 88 9.00 15.36 -3.61
CA SER A 88 8.81 14.69 -2.32
C SER A 88 7.59 13.76 -2.30
N LEU A 89 7.50 12.92 -1.26
CA LEU A 89 6.32 12.10 -0.99
C LEU A 89 5.07 12.97 -0.78
N ALA A 90 5.20 14.11 -0.10
CA ALA A 90 4.09 15.03 0.19
C ALA A 90 3.49 15.68 -1.07
N GLU A 91 4.32 15.89 -2.11
CA GLU A 91 3.87 16.38 -3.41
C GLU A 91 3.28 15.28 -4.31
N SER A 92 3.37 14.02 -3.90
CA SER A 92 2.97 12.87 -4.71
C SER A 92 1.52 12.46 -4.45
N LYS A 93 0.84 11.95 -5.47
CA LYS A 93 -0.57 11.54 -5.39
C LYS A 93 -0.70 10.04 -5.19
N MET A 94 -1.43 9.59 -4.17
CA MET A 94 -1.76 8.17 -4.00
C MET A 94 -2.50 7.63 -5.24
N ILE A 95 -2.01 6.53 -5.79
CA ILE A 95 -2.56 5.88 -6.99
C ILE A 95 -2.77 4.37 -6.81
N GLY A 96 -2.29 3.79 -5.71
CA GLY A 96 -2.52 2.38 -5.46
C GLY A 96 -1.89 1.86 -4.17
N VAL A 97 -1.91 0.55 -4.07
CA VAL A 97 -1.35 -0.25 -2.99
C VAL A 97 -0.48 -1.33 -3.61
N VAL A 98 0.65 -1.62 -2.97
CA VAL A 98 1.46 -2.81 -3.25
C VAL A 98 1.83 -3.46 -1.92
N SER A 99 1.88 -4.78 -1.85
CA SER A 99 2.07 -5.49 -0.60
C SER A 99 2.99 -6.70 -0.76
N LEU A 100 3.70 -6.99 0.33
CA LEU A 100 4.22 -8.32 0.62
C LEU A 100 3.37 -8.90 1.74
N MET A 101 2.65 -9.99 1.49
CA MET A 101 1.82 -10.64 2.50
C MET A 101 2.27 -12.08 2.67
N LYS A 102 2.56 -12.47 3.92
CA LYS A 102 2.95 -13.83 4.26
C LYS A 102 1.84 -14.49 5.07
N GLY A 103 1.28 -15.57 4.55
CA GLY A 103 0.41 -16.45 5.30
C GLY A 103 1.22 -17.44 6.15
N ASP A 104 0.56 -18.03 7.14
CA ASP A 104 1.20 -18.86 8.17
C ASP A 104 1.86 -20.13 7.61
N LEU A 105 1.32 -20.65 6.50
CA LEU A 105 1.73 -21.91 5.87
C LEU A 105 2.81 -21.73 4.79
N TYR A 106 3.23 -20.49 4.49
CA TYR A 106 4.14 -20.19 3.40
C TYR A 106 5.50 -19.75 3.92
N THR A 107 6.57 -20.10 3.20
CA THR A 107 7.94 -19.70 3.54
C THR A 107 8.28 -18.30 3.06
N CYS A 108 7.72 -17.88 1.93
CA CYS A 108 7.87 -16.56 1.32
C CYS A 108 6.54 -15.79 1.25
N PRO A 109 6.56 -14.45 1.27
CA PRO A 109 5.37 -13.64 1.00
C PRO A 109 4.98 -13.71 -0.47
N ASN A 110 3.69 -13.54 -0.76
CA ASN A 110 3.23 -13.21 -2.10
C ASN A 110 3.33 -11.69 -2.35
N VAL A 111 3.26 -11.29 -3.62
CA VAL A 111 3.15 -9.89 -4.03
C VAL A 111 1.69 -9.63 -4.42
N GLY A 112 1.05 -8.68 -3.74
CA GLY A 112 -0.28 -8.18 -4.10
C GLY A 112 -0.20 -6.73 -4.57
N TYR A 113 -1.14 -6.31 -5.43
CA TYR A 113 -1.26 -4.91 -5.80
C TYR A 113 -2.70 -4.51 -6.14
N THR A 114 -2.97 -3.22 -6.02
CA THR A 114 -4.18 -2.57 -6.54
C THR A 114 -3.76 -1.21 -7.05
N ILE A 115 -4.01 -0.90 -8.33
CA ILE A 115 -3.75 0.41 -8.91
C ILE A 115 -5.09 0.95 -9.40
N LEU A 116 -5.36 2.24 -9.17
CA LEU A 116 -6.57 2.88 -9.69
C LEU A 116 -6.69 2.68 -11.20
N SER A 117 -7.91 2.42 -11.66
CA SER A 117 -8.20 2.02 -13.04
C SER A 117 -7.68 3.03 -14.06
N GLU A 118 -7.77 4.34 -13.80
CA GLU A 118 -7.26 5.38 -14.72
C GLU A 118 -5.71 5.41 -14.84
N LYS A 119 -5.02 4.63 -14.00
CA LYS A 119 -3.56 4.47 -13.97
C LYS A 119 -3.09 3.12 -14.52
N ASN A 120 -4.00 2.24 -14.91
CA ASN A 120 -3.66 0.98 -15.58
C ASN A 120 -2.99 1.21 -16.94
N GLY A 121 -2.28 0.18 -17.44
CA GLY A 121 -1.51 0.24 -18.69
C GLY A 121 -0.20 1.04 -18.63
N LYS A 122 0.08 1.74 -17.52
CA LYS A 122 1.26 2.63 -17.37
C LYS A 122 2.45 1.99 -16.65
N ARG A 123 2.40 0.67 -16.43
CA ARG A 123 3.42 -0.15 -15.74
C ARG A 123 3.70 0.26 -14.29
N TYR A 124 2.79 0.99 -13.63
CA TYR A 124 3.00 1.42 -12.25
C TYR A 124 2.99 0.26 -11.25
N ALA A 125 2.08 -0.71 -11.41
CA ALA A 125 2.07 -1.93 -10.60
C ALA A 125 3.41 -2.65 -10.66
N THR A 126 3.92 -2.88 -11.88
CA THR A 126 5.23 -3.53 -12.11
C THR A 126 6.37 -2.80 -11.41
N LYS A 127 6.44 -1.47 -11.58
CA LYS A 127 7.51 -0.66 -10.95
C LYS A 127 7.42 -0.64 -9.43
N ALA A 128 6.20 -0.59 -8.89
CA ALA A 128 5.98 -0.63 -7.44
C ALA A 128 6.38 -1.99 -6.86
N ALA A 129 5.99 -3.09 -7.53
CA ALA A 129 6.33 -4.45 -7.12
C ALA A 129 7.83 -4.71 -7.14
N ILE A 130 8.53 -4.34 -8.23
CA ILE A 130 9.99 -4.46 -8.33
C ILE A 130 10.66 -3.68 -7.20
N GLY A 131 10.30 -2.40 -7.01
CA GLY A 131 10.88 -1.58 -5.96
C GLY A 131 10.66 -2.16 -4.56
N LEU A 132 9.48 -2.71 -4.29
CA LEU A 132 9.19 -3.35 -3.00
C LEU A 132 9.99 -4.64 -2.78
N VAL A 133 10.08 -5.50 -3.80
CA VAL A 133 10.84 -6.76 -3.72
C VAL A 133 12.34 -6.49 -3.58
N ASP A 134 12.89 -5.55 -4.35
CA ASP A 134 14.30 -5.18 -4.26
C ASP A 134 14.64 -4.62 -2.87
N SER A 135 13.79 -3.74 -2.33
CA SER A 135 13.94 -3.24 -0.96
C SER A 135 13.86 -4.35 0.09
N ALA A 136 13.02 -5.35 -0.11
CA ALA A 136 12.89 -6.48 0.81
C ALA A 136 14.07 -7.47 0.75
N ARG A 137 14.79 -7.52 -0.38
CA ARG A 137 16.01 -8.33 -0.53
C ARG A 137 17.27 -7.66 0.01
N ALA A 138 17.27 -6.33 0.06
CA ALA A 138 18.39 -5.54 0.54
C ALA A 138 18.46 -5.42 2.08
N ASN A 139 17.42 -5.87 2.79
CA ASN A 139 17.33 -5.91 4.25
C ASN A 139 17.27 -7.37 4.73
#